data_AF-A0A6N2LFU6-F1
#
_entry.id   AF-A0A6N2LFU6-F1
#
_cell.length_a   1.000
_cell.length_b   1.000
_cell.length_c   1.000
_cell.angle_alpha   90.00
_cell.angle_beta   90.00
_cell.angle_gamma   90.00
#
_symmetry.space_group_name_H-M   'P 1'
#
loop_
_entity.id
_entity.type
_entity.pdbx_description
1 polymer ?
#
loop_
_entity_poly.entity_id
_entity_poly.type
_entity_poly.pdbx_seq_one_letter_code
_entity_poly.pdbx_strand_id
1 'polypeptide(L)' 'MAARLGMAGFELKPLSQNIAESMKTRLNIANRVNPGFTVKEEDGGVCFGWTGKTLTVASAWR' A
#
# COMPACT_ATOMS: atom_id res chain seq x y z
N MET A 1 -0.85 -12.94 -3.36
CA MET A 1 -1.20 -12.67 -4.78
C MET A 1 0.04 -12.22 -5.56
N ALA A 2 0.86 -11.31 -5.02
CA ALA A 2 2.15 -10.87 -5.60
C ALA A 2 3.06 -12.00 -6.12
N ALA A 3 3.33 -13.03 -5.30
CA ALA A 3 4.15 -14.17 -5.73
C ALA A 3 3.59 -14.89 -6.97
N ARG A 4 2.26 -14.95 -7.13
CA ARG A 4 1.61 -15.61 -8.27
C ARG A 4 1.77 -14.79 -9.56
N LEU A 5 1.75 -13.46 -9.46
CA LEU A 5 2.01 -12.56 -10.59
C LEU A 5 3.46 -12.72 -11.08
N GLY A 6 4.43 -12.72 -10.16
CA GLY A 6 5.83 -13.00 -10.49
C GLY A 6 6.04 -14.36 -11.16
N MET A 7 5.41 -15.42 -10.62
CA MET A 7 5.46 -16.76 -11.22
C MET A 7 4.79 -16.83 -12.60
N ALA A 8 3.83 -15.96 -12.88
CA ALA A 8 3.18 -15.84 -14.18
C ALA A 8 3.97 -14.98 -15.18
N GLY A 9 5.19 -14.55 -14.82
CA GLY A 9 6.07 -13.77 -15.69
C GLY A 9 5.85 -12.26 -15.65
N PHE A 10 4.97 -11.76 -14.77
CA PHE A 10 4.82 -10.32 -14.57
C PHE A 10 5.98 -9.78 -13.74
N GLU A 11 6.46 -8.60 -14.11
CA GLU A 11 7.56 -7.97 -13.42
C GLU A 11 7.05 -6.89 -12.47
N LEU A 12 7.51 -6.95 -11.21
CA LEU A 12 7.13 -5.97 -10.21
C LEU A 12 7.65 -4.58 -10.59
N LYS A 13 6.76 -3.59 -10.55
CA LYS A 13 7.09 -2.18 -10.71
C LYS A 13 6.85 -1.46 -9.37
N PRO A 14 7.91 -1.00 -8.68
CA PRO A 14 7.75 -0.29 -7.42
C PRO A 14 6.83 0.93 -7.56
N LEU A 15 5.86 1.04 -6.66
CA LEU A 15 5.06 2.25 -6.53
C LEU A 15 5.96 3.41 -6.10
N SER A 16 5.73 4.60 -6.66
CA SER A 16 6.54 5.77 -6.31
C SER A 16 6.21 6.25 -4.90
N GLN A 17 7.22 6.81 -4.22
CA GLN A 17 7.07 7.43 -2.91
C GLN A 17 5.95 8.48 -2.90
N ASN A 18 5.78 9.23 -3.99
CA ASN A 18 4.73 10.24 -4.14
C ASN A 18 3.31 9.65 -3.96
N ILE A 19 3.07 8.42 -4.43
CA ILE A 19 1.78 7.73 -4.24
C ILE A 19 1.57 7.42 -2.75
N ALA A 20 2.59 6.89 -2.08
CA ALA A 20 2.51 6.59 -0.65
C ALA A 20 2.27 7.87 0.19
N GLU A 21 2.93 8.97 -0.15
CA GLU A 21 2.73 10.27 0.52
C GLU A 21 1.33 10.87 0.27
N SER A 22 0.83 10.78 -0.96
CA SER A 22 -0.54 11.18 -1.28
C SER A 22 -1.56 10.38 -0.47
N MET A 23 -1.36 9.06 -0.35
CA MET A 23 -2.20 8.18 0.46
C MET A 23 -2.13 8.55 1.94
N LYS A 24 -0.94 8.76 2.52
CA LYS A 24 -0.75 9.21 3.91
C LYS A 24 -1.49 10.53 4.18
N THR A 25 -1.46 11.47 3.23
CA THR A 25 -2.15 12.76 3.33
C THR A 25 -3.66 12.58 3.40
N ARG A 26 -4.25 11.81 2.49
CA ARG A 26 -5.70 11.49 2.51
C ARG A 26 -6.09 10.75 3.79
N LEU A 27 -5.21 9.89 4.28
CA LEU A 27 -5.42 9.13 5.50
C LEU A 27 -5.39 9.96 6.76
N ASN A 28 -4.53 10.98 6.83
CA ASN A 28 -4.50 11.89 7.97
C ASN A 28 -5.88 12.56 8.16
N ILE A 29 -6.55 12.92 7.06
CA ILE A 29 -7.92 13.45 7.09
C ILE A 29 -8.89 12.42 7.68
N ALA A 30 -8.85 11.17 7.21
CA ALA A 30 -9.71 10.10 7.71
C ALA A 30 -9.46 9.77 9.19
N ASN A 31 -8.19 9.80 9.62
CA ASN A 31 -7.78 9.53 10.99
C ASN A 31 -8.30 10.55 12.00
N ARG A 32 -8.70 11.75 11.56
CA ARG A 32 -9.39 12.72 12.44
C ARG A 32 -10.75 12.24 12.90
N VAL A 33 -11.43 11.43 12.09
CA VAL A 33 -12.77 10.89 12.38
C VAL A 33 -12.68 9.47 12.93
N ASN A 34 -11.76 8.67 12.37
CA ASN A 34 -11.56 7.27 12.73
C ASN A 34 -10.06 7.03 12.92
N PRO A 35 -9.51 7.14 14.14
CA PRO A 35 -8.09 6.97 14.39
C PRO A 35 -7.69 5.49 14.34
N GLY A 36 -6.59 5.19 13.65
CA GLY A 36 -6.02 3.84 13.62
C GLY A 36 -5.63 3.38 12.22
N PHE A 37 -5.98 4.13 11.17
CA PHE A 37 -5.58 3.77 9.82
C PHE A 37 -4.09 4.06 9.61
N THR A 38 -3.43 3.19 8.86
CA THR A 38 -1.99 3.24 8.60
C THR A 38 -1.71 2.99 7.12
N VAL A 39 -0.63 3.59 6.63
CA VAL A 39 -0.04 3.27 5.32
C VAL A 39 1.45 3.04 5.52
N LYS A 40 1.94 1.90 5.02
CA LYS A 40 3.36 1.54 4.99
C LYS A 40 3.76 1.13 3.57
N GLU A 41 5.01 1.34 3.24
CA GLU A 41 5.63 0.85 2.01
C GLU A 41 6.29 -0.50 2.33
N GLU A 42 6.06 -1.52 1.49
CA GLU A 42 6.56 -2.88 1.70
C GLU A 42 6.71 -3.58 0.34
N ASP A 43 7.88 -4.17 0.07
CA ASP A 43 8.17 -4.95 -1.14
C ASP A 43 7.75 -4.28 -2.46
N GLY A 44 8.00 -2.97 -2.59
CA GLY A 44 7.64 -2.19 -3.78
C GLY A 44 6.13 -1.88 -3.92
N GLY A 45 5.32 -2.30 -2.96
CA GLY A 45 3.91 -1.98 -2.82
C GLY A 45 3.63 -1.03 -1.66
N VAL A 46 2.34 -0.71 -1.49
CA VAL A 46 1.82 0.08 -0.37
C VAL A 46 0.78 -0.75 0.37
N CYS A 47 1.00 -0.99 1.66
CA CYS A 47 0.02 -1.65 2.52
C CYS A 47 -0.84 -0.61 3.24
N PHE A 48 -2.14 -0.80 3.14
CA PHE A 48 -3.16 -0.08 3.89
C PHE A 48 -3.62 -0.94 5.06
N GLY A 49 -3.65 -0.37 6.26
CA GLY A 49 -3.96 -1.10 7.49
C GLY A 49 -4.82 -0.33 8.47
N TRP A 50 -5.29 -1.03 9.50
CA TRP A 50 -6.02 -0.50 10.65
C TRP A 50 -5.49 -1.15 11.93
N THR A 51 -5.18 -0.33 12.94
CA THR A 51 -4.73 -0.77 14.28
C THR A 51 -3.60 -1.81 14.24
N GLY A 52 -2.60 -1.58 13.38
CA GLY A 52 -1.43 -2.44 13.22
C GLY A 52 -1.64 -3.68 12.35
N LYS A 53 -2.85 -3.90 11.82
CA LYS A 53 -3.15 -5.02 10.92
C LYS A 53 -3.24 -4.53 9.48
N THR A 54 -2.61 -5.25 8.55
CA THR A 54 -2.74 -4.98 7.12
C THR A 54 -4.11 -5.45 6.63
N LEU A 55 -4.84 -4.56 5.96
CA LEU A 55 -6.15 -4.85 5.38
C LEU A 55 -6.05 -5.13 3.89
N THR A 56 -5.31 -4.28 3.16
CA THR A 56 -5.14 -4.37 1.70
C THR A 56 -3.72 -3.97 1.31
N VAL A 57 -3.20 -4.58 0.25
CA VAL A 57 -1.90 -4.22 -0.35
C VAL A 57 -2.11 -3.82 -1.81
N ALA A 58 -1.59 -2.66 -2.19
CA ALA A 58 -1.50 -2.20 -3.56
C ALA A 58 -0.09 -2.49 -4.11
N SER A 59 -0.01 -3.03 -5.32
CA SER A 59 1.25 -3.26 -6.04
C SER A 59 1.02 -3.03 -7.53
N ALA A 60 2.08 -2.65 -8.25
CA ALA A 60 2.02 -2.46 -9.69
C ALA A 60 2.97 -3.44 -10.39
N TRP A 61 2.59 -3.86 -11.59
CA TRP A 61 3.28 -4.89 -12.37
C TRP A 61 3.26 -4.50 -13.85
N ARG A 62 4.25 -4.96 -14.63
CA ARG A 62 4.29 -4.86 -16.08
C ARG A 62 4.30 -6.23 -16.74
#